data_AF-A0AB34HT93-F1
#
_entry.id   AF-A0AB34HT93-F1
#
_cell.length_a   1.000
_cell.length_b   1.000
_cell.length_c   1.000
_cell.angle_alpha   90.00
_cell.angle_beta   90.00
_cell.angle_gamma   90.00
#
_symmetry.space_group_name_H-M   'P 1'
#
loop_
_entity.id
_entity.type
_entity.pdbx_description
1 polymer ?
#
loop_
_entity_poly.entity_id
_entity_poly.type
_entity_poly.pdbx_seq_one_letter_code
_entity_poly.pdbx_strand_id
1 'polypeptide(L)'
;MNKTSLEDKMTTAAERKYINIRKRLDQLGYRQTLTVECLPLVEKLFSDLVHTTESLRKSKLSAVKAEKESANFDFVLEPYKLENARLSKENNELYLELMKLREQSGQHIKGGKKRSIAFRRQRMQIDEPVPPSEVSSYPVPQPDDPYIADLLQVADNRIQELQQEVYQLQEKLAVMESGLRDYNKQIELREREIERLSVALDGGRSPDILSLETRNKANEKLIAHLNIQVDFLQQANKDLEKHIQELMETKETVTTEVVNLSNKNEKLCQELTEIDQLAQQLERHKEEVLETADKELEEAKKEIKQKLSEMRNLEETMGKLQLELNLCHKEKERLSDELLIKSDLETVVHQLEQEKQRLNKKIESFAVTGKI
;
A
#
# COMPACT_ATOMS: atom_id res chain seq x y z
N MET A 1 51.37 4.09 20.18
CA MET A 1 51.17 2.73 20.75
C MET A 1 49.82 2.08 20.42
N ASN A 2 48.90 2.68 19.63
CA ASN A 2 47.55 2.13 19.42
C ASN A 2 47.36 1.28 18.14
N LYS A 3 48.30 1.24 17.19
CA LYS A 3 48.12 0.50 15.92
C LYS A 3 48.06 -1.02 16.10
N THR A 4 48.92 -1.58 16.94
CA THR A 4 49.00 -3.04 17.19
C THR A 4 47.74 -3.60 17.88
N SER A 5 47.11 -2.84 18.78
CA SER A 5 45.88 -3.27 19.45
C SER A 5 44.64 -3.27 18.54
N LEU A 6 44.63 -2.43 17.50
CA LEU A 6 43.55 -2.40 16.50
C LEU A 6 43.72 -3.50 15.45
N GLU A 7 44.94 -3.78 15.00
CA GLU A 7 45.24 -4.91 14.11
C GLU A 7 44.91 -6.25 14.79
N ASP A 8 45.29 -6.44 16.05
CA ASP A 8 44.95 -7.66 16.82
C ASP A 8 43.44 -7.85 17.04
N LYS A 9 42.68 -6.75 17.15
CA LYS A 9 41.20 -6.79 17.24
C LYS A 9 40.54 -7.09 15.89
N MET A 10 41.11 -6.60 14.79
CA MET A 10 40.62 -6.90 13.44
C MET A 10 40.90 -8.34 13.02
N THR A 11 42.07 -8.89 13.35
CA THR A 11 42.39 -10.30 13.13
C THR A 11 41.50 -11.22 13.94
N THR A 12 41.27 -10.94 15.23
CA THR A 12 40.34 -11.75 16.04
C THR A 12 38.87 -11.68 15.57
N ALA A 13 38.43 -10.54 15.01
CA ALA A 13 37.10 -10.44 14.41
C ALA A 13 37.00 -11.24 13.09
N ALA A 14 38.02 -11.18 12.25
CA ALA A 14 38.11 -11.95 11.00
C ALA A 14 38.15 -13.47 11.26
N GLU A 15 38.89 -13.90 12.29
CA GLU A 15 38.94 -15.30 12.73
C GLU A 15 37.58 -15.82 13.21
N ARG A 16 36.85 -15.03 14.01
CA ARG A 16 35.49 -15.40 14.45
C ARG A 16 34.53 -15.55 13.27
N LYS A 17 34.60 -14.65 12.30
CA LYS A 17 33.82 -14.74 11.07
C LYS A 17 34.21 -15.97 10.24
N TYR A 18 35.51 -16.27 10.16
CA TYR A 18 36.01 -17.44 9.43
C TYR A 18 35.45 -18.73 10.03
N ILE A 19 35.53 -18.87 11.35
CA ILE A 19 35.01 -20.04 12.05
C ILE A 19 33.50 -20.21 11.83
N ASN A 20 32.75 -19.11 11.83
CA ASN A 20 31.29 -19.15 11.63
C ASN A 20 30.92 -19.59 10.19
N ILE A 21 31.52 -18.94 9.18
CA ILE A 21 31.31 -19.27 7.77
C ILE A 21 31.77 -20.70 7.47
N ARG A 22 32.92 -21.11 8.03
CA ARG A 22 33.45 -22.47 7.88
C ARG A 22 32.49 -23.51 8.44
N LYS A 23 31.98 -23.30 9.66
CA LYS A 23 30.97 -24.19 10.28
C LYS A 23 29.71 -24.32 9.42
N ARG A 24 29.20 -23.22 8.84
CA ARG A 24 28.03 -23.25 7.96
C ARG A 24 28.31 -23.98 6.64
N LEU A 25 29.47 -23.74 6.03
CA LEU A 25 29.92 -24.47 4.84
C LEU A 25 30.06 -25.98 5.10
N ASP A 26 30.64 -26.35 6.25
CA ASP A 26 30.79 -27.75 6.65
C ASP A 26 29.45 -28.46 6.86
N GLN A 27 28.47 -27.78 7.46
CA GLN A 27 27.11 -28.28 7.61
C GLN A 27 26.43 -28.54 6.26
N LEU A 28 26.79 -27.76 5.24
CA LEU A 28 26.31 -27.90 3.86
C LEU A 28 27.18 -28.86 3.02
N GLY A 29 28.23 -29.44 3.61
CA GLY A 29 29.11 -30.40 2.95
C GLY A 29 30.26 -29.78 2.12
N TYR A 30 30.40 -28.46 2.10
CA TYR A 30 31.50 -27.78 1.41
C TYR A 30 32.76 -27.82 2.28
N ARG A 31 33.67 -28.74 1.97
CA ARG A 31 34.89 -28.99 2.75
C ARG A 31 36.19 -28.44 2.14
N GLN A 32 36.10 -27.67 1.05
CA GLN A 32 37.27 -27.08 0.41
C GLN A 32 37.93 -26.03 1.31
N THR A 33 39.25 -25.90 1.21
CA THR A 33 40.04 -24.91 1.97
C THR A 33 39.64 -23.49 1.54
N LEU A 34 39.25 -22.66 2.51
CA LEU A 34 38.87 -21.28 2.29
C LEU A 34 39.99 -20.34 2.76
N THR A 35 40.42 -19.43 1.90
CA THR A 35 41.37 -18.36 2.21
C THR A 35 40.67 -17.17 2.86
N VAL A 36 41.42 -16.40 3.68
CA VAL A 36 40.86 -15.28 4.45
C VAL A 36 40.36 -14.14 3.55
N GLU A 37 40.96 -13.97 2.36
CA GLU A 37 40.58 -12.93 1.39
C GLU A 37 39.17 -13.15 0.81
N CYS A 38 38.71 -14.39 0.73
CA CYS A 38 37.40 -14.74 0.15
C CYS A 38 36.23 -14.60 1.13
N LEU A 39 36.51 -14.38 2.43
CA LEU A 39 35.49 -14.31 3.49
C LEU A 39 34.34 -13.33 3.20
N PRO A 40 34.62 -12.05 2.86
CA PRO A 40 33.56 -11.05 2.74
C PRO A 40 32.59 -11.36 1.60
N LEU A 41 33.10 -11.94 0.51
CA LEU A 41 32.30 -12.36 -0.63
C LEU A 41 31.42 -13.55 -0.27
N VAL A 42 32.01 -14.57 0.37
CA VAL A 42 31.26 -15.76 0.82
C VAL A 42 30.19 -15.39 1.86
N GLU A 43 30.47 -14.45 2.76
CA GLU A 43 29.51 -13.94 3.74
C GLU A 43 28.30 -13.28 3.05
N LYS A 44 28.55 -12.43 2.04
CA LYS A 44 27.49 -11.79 1.25
C LYS A 44 26.67 -12.81 0.47
N LEU A 45 27.32 -13.74 -0.22
CA LEU A 45 26.63 -14.79 -0.99
C LEU A 45 25.76 -15.68 -0.08
N PHE A 46 26.22 -16.01 1.12
CA PHE A 46 25.39 -16.74 2.08
C PHE A 46 24.21 -15.92 2.59
N SER A 47 24.43 -14.63 2.87
CA SER A 47 23.35 -13.73 3.28
C SER A 47 22.29 -13.64 2.19
N ASP A 48 22.70 -13.46 0.93
CA ASP A 48 21.81 -13.38 -0.22
C ASP A 48 21.07 -14.71 -0.45
N LEU A 49 21.75 -15.85 -0.29
CA LEU A 49 21.12 -17.16 -0.41
C LEU A 49 20.07 -17.38 0.68
N VAL A 50 20.36 -17.02 1.93
CA VAL A 50 19.37 -17.11 3.02
C VAL A 50 18.19 -16.19 2.75
N HIS A 51 18.45 -14.93 2.39
CA HIS A 51 17.41 -13.95 2.12
C HIS A 51 16.52 -14.36 0.95
N THR A 52 17.10 -14.84 -0.15
CA THR A 52 16.34 -15.33 -1.32
C THR A 52 15.52 -16.58 -0.98
N THR A 53 16.07 -17.51 -0.20
CA THR A 53 15.34 -18.72 0.22
C THR A 53 14.17 -18.38 1.15
N GLU A 54 14.37 -17.47 2.10
CA GLU A 54 13.30 -16.99 3.00
C GLU A 54 12.23 -16.19 2.23
N SER A 55 12.64 -15.33 1.30
CA SER A 55 11.74 -14.56 0.45
C SER A 55 10.89 -15.48 -0.44
N LEU A 56 11.51 -16.50 -1.04
CA LEU A 56 10.79 -17.52 -1.82
C LEU A 56 9.80 -18.28 -0.95
N ARG A 57 10.19 -18.68 0.27
CA ARG A 57 9.29 -19.36 1.22
C ARG A 57 8.09 -18.48 1.59
N LYS A 58 8.31 -17.20 1.88
CA LYS A 58 7.24 -16.23 2.18
C LYS A 58 6.30 -16.05 0.99
N SER A 59 6.86 -15.83 -0.20
CA SER A 59 6.10 -15.68 -1.45
C SER A 59 5.24 -16.92 -1.74
N LYS A 60 5.83 -18.12 -1.63
CA LYS A 60 5.11 -19.39 -1.82
C LYS A 60 3.96 -19.57 -0.82
N LEU A 61 4.17 -19.22 0.46
CA LEU A 61 3.11 -19.30 1.46
C LEU A 61 1.96 -18.32 1.14
N SER A 62 2.30 -17.10 0.72
CA SER A 62 1.31 -16.10 0.29
C SER A 62 0.52 -16.55 -0.93
N ALA A 63 1.20 -17.15 -1.93
CA ALA A 63 0.54 -17.68 -3.12
C ALA A 63 -0.46 -18.79 -2.78
N VAL A 64 -0.08 -19.74 -1.93
CA VAL A 64 -0.98 -20.82 -1.48
C VAL A 64 -2.16 -20.26 -0.70
N LYS A 65 -1.97 -19.21 0.11
CA LYS A 65 -3.06 -18.54 0.81
C LYS A 65 -4.03 -17.87 -0.17
N ALA A 66 -3.51 -17.12 -1.14
CA ALA A 66 -4.30 -16.45 -2.16
C ALA A 66 -5.09 -17.45 -3.03
N GLU A 67 -4.49 -18.60 -3.36
CA GLU A 67 -5.15 -19.67 -4.13
C GLU A 67 -6.34 -20.27 -3.36
N LYS A 68 -6.18 -20.49 -2.04
CA LYS A 68 -7.29 -20.94 -1.18
C LYS A 68 -8.40 -19.90 -1.06
N GLU A 69 -8.05 -18.62 -0.94
CA GLU A 69 -9.01 -17.52 -0.88
C GLU A 69 -9.76 -17.39 -2.22
N SER A 70 -9.07 -17.50 -3.36
CA SER A 70 -9.69 -17.53 -4.69
C SER A 70 -10.68 -18.67 -4.83
N ALA A 71 -10.30 -19.90 -4.45
CA ALA A 71 -11.20 -21.05 -4.50
C ALA A 71 -12.42 -20.86 -3.58
N ASN A 72 -12.25 -20.22 -2.42
CA ASN A 72 -13.35 -19.89 -1.52
C ASN A 72 -14.30 -18.86 -2.13
N PHE A 73 -13.78 -17.81 -2.79
CA PHE A 73 -14.60 -16.85 -3.49
C PHE A 73 -15.38 -17.50 -4.64
N ASP A 74 -14.75 -18.37 -5.43
CA ASP A 74 -15.45 -19.09 -6.49
C ASP A 74 -16.60 -19.95 -5.95
N PHE A 75 -16.37 -20.66 -4.84
CA PHE A 75 -17.41 -21.44 -4.16
C PHE A 75 -18.56 -20.57 -3.64
N VAL A 76 -18.25 -19.42 -3.04
CA VAL A 76 -19.28 -18.49 -2.54
C VAL A 76 -20.04 -17.81 -3.68
N LEU A 77 -19.38 -17.52 -4.81
CA LEU A 77 -19.98 -16.83 -5.95
C LEU A 77 -20.82 -17.74 -6.86
N GLU A 78 -20.51 -19.04 -6.93
CA GLU A 78 -21.24 -20.03 -7.74
C GLU A 78 -22.78 -20.01 -7.53
N PRO A 79 -23.33 -20.05 -6.30
CA PRO A 79 -24.78 -20.00 -6.10
C PRO A 79 -25.41 -18.69 -6.60
N TYR A 80 -24.72 -17.56 -6.46
CA TYR A 80 -25.22 -16.27 -6.96
C TYR A 80 -25.19 -16.20 -8.49
N LYS A 81 -24.18 -16.79 -9.14
CA LYS A 81 -24.14 -16.90 -10.61
C LYS A 81 -25.31 -17.74 -11.14
N LEU A 82 -25.59 -18.87 -10.49
CA LEU A 82 -26.73 -19.73 -10.82
C LEU A 82 -28.08 -19.01 -10.61
N GLU A 83 -28.26 -18.33 -9.48
CA GLU A 83 -29.50 -17.60 -9.19
C GLU A 83 -29.71 -16.41 -10.14
N ASN A 84 -28.66 -15.66 -10.49
CA ASN A 84 -28.75 -14.60 -11.50
C ASN A 84 -29.16 -15.14 -12.87
N ALA A 85 -28.64 -16.30 -13.29
CA ALA A 85 -29.05 -16.95 -14.53
C ALA A 85 -30.53 -17.37 -14.47
N ARG A 86 -30.99 -17.91 -13.33
CA ARG A 86 -32.39 -18.29 -13.09
C ARG A 86 -33.31 -17.07 -13.16
N LEU A 87 -33.01 -16.01 -12.42
CA LEU A 87 -33.79 -14.78 -12.39
C LEU A 87 -33.83 -14.10 -13.76
N SER A 88 -32.71 -14.08 -14.49
CA SER A 88 -32.68 -13.54 -15.85
C SER A 88 -33.62 -14.30 -16.78
N LYS A 89 -33.69 -15.64 -16.65
CA LYS A 89 -34.61 -16.46 -17.42
C LYS A 89 -36.07 -16.18 -17.05
N GLU A 90 -36.38 -16.15 -15.76
CA GLU A 90 -37.73 -15.85 -15.25
C GLU A 90 -38.20 -14.45 -15.68
N ASN A 91 -37.31 -13.46 -15.63
CA ASN A 91 -37.59 -12.10 -16.06
C ASN A 91 -37.93 -12.05 -17.57
N ASN A 92 -37.13 -12.72 -18.40
CA ASN A 92 -37.41 -12.83 -19.83
C ASN A 92 -38.74 -13.53 -20.14
N GLU A 93 -39.09 -14.57 -19.37
CA GLU A 93 -40.37 -15.29 -19.50
C GLU A 93 -41.56 -14.39 -19.12
N LEU A 94 -41.45 -13.66 -18.00
CA LEU A 94 -42.47 -12.71 -17.55
C LEU A 94 -42.66 -11.56 -18.54
N TYR A 95 -41.57 -11.00 -19.08
CA TYR A 95 -41.65 -9.98 -20.14
C TYR A 95 -42.44 -10.49 -21.34
N LEU A 96 -42.21 -11.74 -21.76
CA LEU A 96 -42.92 -12.34 -22.89
C LEU A 96 -44.40 -12.55 -22.58
N GLU A 97 -44.74 -12.99 -21.36
CA GLU A 97 -46.13 -13.18 -20.91
C GLU A 97 -46.90 -11.85 -20.83
N LEU A 98 -46.26 -10.81 -20.31
CA LEU A 98 -46.81 -9.46 -20.21
C LEU A 98 -47.09 -8.88 -21.61
N MET A 99 -46.19 -9.12 -22.57
CA MET A 99 -46.38 -8.72 -23.96
C MET A 99 -47.62 -9.40 -24.58
N LYS A 100 -47.80 -10.71 -24.35
CA LYS A 100 -48.98 -11.48 -24.82
C LYS A 100 -50.29 -10.97 -24.20
N LEU A 101 -50.32 -10.72 -22.89
CA LEU A 101 -51.50 -10.16 -22.19
C LEU A 101 -51.87 -8.76 -22.70
N ARG A 102 -50.88 -7.93 -22.99
CA ARG A 102 -51.08 -6.60 -23.58
C ARG A 102 -51.69 -6.67 -24.98
N GLU A 103 -51.28 -7.65 -25.78
CA GLU A 103 -51.85 -7.90 -27.10
C GLU A 103 -53.31 -8.37 -27.02
N GLN A 104 -53.61 -9.33 -26.12
CA GLN A 104 -54.97 -9.84 -25.90
C GLN A 104 -55.95 -8.78 -25.37
N SER A 105 -55.50 -7.94 -24.42
CA SER A 105 -56.31 -6.83 -23.89
C SER A 105 -56.48 -5.70 -24.90
N GLY A 106 -55.46 -5.40 -25.71
CA GLY A 106 -55.55 -4.46 -26.82
C GLY A 106 -56.57 -4.89 -27.89
N GLN A 107 -56.73 -6.20 -28.11
CA GLN A 107 -57.77 -6.76 -28.97
C GLN A 107 -59.18 -6.60 -28.36
N HIS A 108 -59.34 -6.80 -27.05
CA HIS A 108 -60.63 -6.60 -26.34
C HIS A 108 -61.10 -5.14 -26.30
N ILE A 109 -60.19 -4.17 -26.15
CA ILE A 109 -60.53 -2.74 -26.05
C ILE A 109 -61.04 -2.18 -27.39
N LYS A 110 -60.67 -2.77 -28.54
CA LYS A 110 -61.16 -2.34 -29.86
C LYS A 110 -62.64 -2.71 -30.13
N GLY A 111 -63.28 -3.53 -29.28
CA GLY A 111 -64.66 -4.01 -29.49
C GLY A 111 -65.74 -3.39 -28.57
N GLY A 112 -65.39 -2.69 -27.48
CA GLY A 112 -66.34 -2.30 -26.44
C GLY A 112 -66.73 -0.81 -26.44
N LYS A 113 -67.94 -0.47 -26.94
CA LYS A 113 -68.52 0.89 -26.80
C LYS A 113 -68.92 1.16 -25.35
N LYS A 114 -68.30 2.18 -24.72
CA LYS A 114 -68.65 2.72 -23.40
C LYS A 114 -70.06 3.34 -23.43
N ARG A 115 -71.00 2.84 -22.61
CA ARG A 115 -72.30 3.47 -22.37
C ARG A 115 -72.22 4.35 -21.11
N SER A 116 -72.59 5.62 -21.24
CA SER A 116 -72.77 6.56 -20.11
C SER A 116 -74.24 6.58 -19.69
N ILE A 117 -74.53 6.45 -18.40
CA ILE A 117 -75.88 6.54 -17.85
C ILE A 117 -76.07 7.94 -17.25
N ALA A 118 -77.13 8.64 -17.64
CA ALA A 118 -77.51 9.95 -17.10
C ALA A 118 -78.58 9.80 -16.00
N PHE A 119 -78.45 10.56 -14.92
CA PHE A 119 -79.47 10.66 -13.86
C PHE A 119 -80.17 12.02 -13.92
N ARG A 120 -81.51 12.00 -13.93
CA ARG A 120 -82.40 13.16 -13.73
C ARG A 120 -83.41 12.79 -12.64
N ARG A 121 -83.55 13.60 -11.58
CA ARG A 121 -84.74 13.62 -10.72
C ARG A 121 -85.02 15.05 -10.24
N GLN A 122 -86.30 15.41 -10.26
CA GLN A 122 -86.90 16.63 -9.74
C GLN A 122 -87.94 16.23 -8.68
N ARG A 123 -88.06 16.95 -7.57
CA ARG A 123 -89.10 16.75 -6.54
C ARG A 123 -89.89 18.04 -6.33
N MET A 124 -91.18 17.92 -6.04
CA MET A 124 -92.04 18.98 -5.47
C MET A 124 -92.54 18.53 -4.09
N GLN A 125 -92.72 19.48 -3.18
CA GLN A 125 -93.37 19.35 -1.88
C GLN A 125 -94.66 20.20 -1.85
N ILE A 126 -95.65 19.76 -1.09
CA ILE A 126 -96.92 20.48 -0.82
C ILE A 126 -97.14 20.39 0.68
N ASP A 127 -97.37 21.53 1.34
CA ASP A 127 -97.68 21.64 2.76
C ASP A 127 -99.04 22.33 2.96
N GLU A 128 -99.85 21.76 3.87
CA GLU A 128 -100.98 22.35 4.62
C GLU A 128 -102.44 22.19 4.12
N PRO A 129 -103.39 21.67 4.95
CA PRO A 129 -104.84 21.71 4.70
C PRO A 129 -105.56 22.77 5.56
N VAL A 130 -106.65 23.33 5.02
CA VAL A 130 -107.46 24.43 5.61
C VAL A 130 -108.62 23.89 6.48
N PRO A 131 -109.05 24.56 7.58
CA PRO A 131 -110.05 24.05 8.52
C PRO A 131 -111.51 24.37 8.14
N PRO A 132 -112.51 23.61 8.64
CA PRO A 132 -113.94 23.89 8.43
C PRO A 132 -114.57 24.74 9.55
N SER A 133 -115.63 25.46 9.17
CA SER A 133 -116.38 26.43 9.99
C SER A 133 -117.49 25.79 10.83
N GLU A 134 -117.69 26.33 12.03
CA GLU A 134 -118.68 25.93 13.04
C GLU A 134 -120.09 26.52 12.81
N VAL A 135 -121.12 25.65 12.96
CA VAL A 135 -122.42 25.77 13.69
C VAL A 135 -123.19 27.11 13.58
N SER A 136 -124.51 27.18 13.34
CA SER A 136 -125.56 26.81 14.30
C SER A 136 -126.94 27.26 13.82
N SER A 137 -127.95 26.46 14.13
CA SER A 137 -129.38 26.67 13.90
C SER A 137 -130.02 27.68 14.87
N TYR A 138 -131.14 28.27 14.46
CA TYR A 138 -132.25 28.67 15.37
C TYR A 138 -133.59 28.30 14.73
N PRO A 139 -134.56 27.72 15.48
CA PRO A 139 -135.86 27.37 14.96
C PRO A 139 -136.89 28.50 15.15
N VAL A 140 -137.78 28.68 14.18
CA VAL A 140 -138.99 29.51 14.26
C VAL A 140 -140.21 28.58 14.18
N PRO A 141 -141.23 28.70 15.06
CA PRO A 141 -142.41 27.83 15.02
C PRO A 141 -143.42 28.19 13.91
N GLN A 142 -143.58 27.22 13.00
CA GLN A 142 -144.74 26.69 12.24
C GLN A 142 -145.90 27.58 11.74
N PRO A 143 -146.53 27.14 10.62
CA PRO A 143 -147.80 26.41 10.77
C PRO A 143 -147.92 25.13 9.91
N ASP A 144 -148.85 24.25 10.31
CA ASP A 144 -149.22 22.99 9.66
C ASP A 144 -149.73 23.19 8.22
N ASP A 145 -148.83 22.97 7.26
CA ASP A 145 -149.14 22.98 5.83
C ASP A 145 -149.37 21.54 5.34
N PRO A 146 -150.50 21.23 4.67
CA PRO A 146 -150.80 19.91 4.11
C PRO A 146 -149.74 19.34 3.15
N TYR A 147 -148.81 20.15 2.64
CA TYR A 147 -147.69 19.71 1.80
C TYR A 147 -146.45 19.21 2.59
N ILE A 148 -146.48 19.29 3.92
CA ILE A 148 -145.36 18.88 4.79
C ILE A 148 -145.14 17.37 4.74
N ALA A 149 -146.18 16.54 4.58
CA ALA A 149 -146.01 15.09 4.49
C ALA A 149 -145.21 14.68 3.25
N ASP A 150 -145.51 15.28 2.09
CA ASP A 150 -144.78 15.01 0.84
C ASP A 150 -143.34 15.56 0.91
N LEU A 151 -143.14 16.73 1.51
CA LEU A 151 -141.81 17.30 1.69
C LEU A 151 -140.98 16.52 2.73
N LEU A 152 -141.60 16.04 3.81
CA LEU A 152 -140.99 15.14 4.78
C LEU A 152 -140.66 13.79 4.15
N GLN A 153 -141.52 13.25 3.28
CA GLN A 153 -141.22 12.01 2.57
C GLN A 153 -140.08 12.18 1.56
N VAL A 154 -140.01 13.32 0.86
CA VAL A 154 -138.85 13.67 0.01
C VAL A 154 -137.59 13.83 0.86
N ALA A 155 -137.70 14.47 2.03
CA ALA A 155 -136.58 14.59 2.96
C ALA A 155 -136.15 13.24 3.54
N ASP A 156 -137.07 12.34 3.88
CA ASP A 156 -136.80 11.00 4.41
C ASP A 156 -136.16 10.12 3.35
N ASN A 157 -136.66 10.15 2.10
CA ASN A 157 -136.02 9.48 0.97
C ASN A 157 -134.59 10.02 0.76
N ARG A 158 -134.41 11.34 0.85
CA ARG A 158 -133.09 11.97 0.74
C ARG A 158 -132.18 11.60 1.91
N ILE A 159 -132.71 11.50 3.13
CA ILE A 159 -131.98 11.05 4.32
C ILE A 159 -131.56 9.59 4.15
N GLN A 160 -132.43 8.72 3.63
CA GLN A 160 -132.10 7.33 3.34
C GLN A 160 -131.00 7.21 2.27
N GLU A 161 -131.09 7.99 1.19
CA GLU A 161 -130.04 8.05 0.15
C GLU A 161 -128.70 8.50 0.75
N LEU A 162 -128.71 9.58 1.55
CA LEU A 162 -127.52 10.10 2.20
C LEU A 162 -126.97 9.11 3.24
N GLN A 163 -127.83 8.40 3.98
CA GLN A 163 -127.43 7.35 4.91
C GLN A 163 -126.78 6.17 4.16
N GLN A 164 -127.32 5.80 3.00
CA GLN A 164 -126.74 4.76 2.15
C GLN A 164 -125.40 5.20 1.55
N GLU A 165 -125.27 6.46 1.14
CA GLU A 165 -124.01 7.03 0.66
C GLU A 165 -122.96 7.10 1.78
N VAL A 166 -123.35 7.51 3.00
CA VAL A 166 -122.49 7.49 4.18
C VAL A 166 -122.03 6.07 4.49
N TYR A 167 -122.92 5.08 4.43
CA TYR A 167 -122.56 3.67 4.64
C TYR A 167 -121.54 3.18 3.59
N GLN A 168 -121.76 3.50 2.31
CA GLN A 168 -120.83 3.15 1.24
C GLN A 168 -119.46 3.84 1.38
N LEU A 169 -119.44 5.11 1.82
CA LEU A 169 -118.21 5.83 2.08
C LEU A 169 -117.46 5.27 3.29
N GLN A 170 -118.17 4.87 4.35
CA GLN A 170 -117.58 4.20 5.51
C GLN A 170 -116.95 2.85 5.13
N GLU A 171 -117.62 2.05 4.29
CA GLU A 171 -117.07 0.79 3.79
C GLU A 171 -115.82 1.01 2.93
N LYS A 172 -115.85 1.99 2.01
CA LYS A 172 -114.68 2.36 1.20
C LYS A 172 -113.52 2.86 2.06
N LEU A 173 -113.80 3.66 3.08
CA LEU A 173 -112.80 4.14 4.03
C LEU A 173 -112.17 2.96 4.78
N ALA A 174 -112.96 2.03 5.30
CA ALA A 174 -112.47 0.85 6.00
C ALA A 174 -111.55 -0.02 5.13
N VAL A 175 -111.89 -0.20 3.85
CA VAL A 175 -111.06 -0.92 2.87
C VAL A 175 -109.76 -0.16 2.57
N MET A 176 -109.83 1.17 2.43
CA MET A 176 -108.64 1.99 2.20
C MET A 176 -107.70 1.98 3.42
N GLU A 177 -108.27 2.06 4.63
CA GLU A 177 -107.52 1.93 5.89
C GLU A 177 -106.88 0.55 6.06
N SER A 178 -107.54 -0.53 5.64
CA SER A 178 -106.91 -1.86 5.64
C SER A 178 -105.76 -1.94 4.65
N GLY A 179 -105.91 -1.38 3.44
CA GLY A 179 -104.83 -1.34 2.45
C GLY A 179 -103.63 -0.52 2.94
N LEU A 180 -103.87 0.62 3.60
CA LEU A 180 -102.82 1.42 4.23
C LEU A 180 -102.07 0.65 5.33
N ARG A 181 -102.78 -0.14 6.16
CA ARG A 181 -102.15 -1.01 7.17
C ARG A 181 -101.23 -2.05 6.53
N ASP A 182 -101.67 -2.67 5.44
CA ASP A 182 -100.88 -3.68 4.72
C ASP A 182 -99.62 -3.07 4.08
N TYR A 183 -99.75 -1.88 3.45
CA TYR A 183 -98.61 -1.17 2.90
C TYR A 183 -97.61 -0.73 3.97
N ASN A 184 -98.09 -0.21 5.11
CA ASN A 184 -97.23 0.13 6.24
C ASN A 184 -96.45 -1.09 6.74
N LYS A 185 -97.11 -2.25 6.85
CA LYS A 185 -96.44 -3.49 7.25
C LYS A 185 -95.38 -3.92 6.25
N GLN A 186 -95.61 -3.70 4.96
CA GLN A 186 -94.62 -3.97 3.91
C GLN A 186 -93.43 -3.02 3.96
N ILE A 187 -93.66 -1.74 4.26
CA ILE A 187 -92.59 -0.74 4.46
C ILE A 187 -91.73 -1.14 5.65
N GLU A 188 -92.33 -1.47 6.80
CA GLU A 188 -91.57 -1.93 7.98
C GLU A 188 -90.70 -3.16 7.67
N LEU A 189 -91.24 -4.13 6.91
CA LEU A 189 -90.45 -5.31 6.50
C LEU A 189 -89.27 -4.92 5.62
N ARG A 190 -89.44 -3.96 4.72
CA ARG A 190 -88.34 -3.44 3.90
C ARG A 190 -87.33 -2.64 4.71
N GLU A 191 -87.76 -1.85 5.66
CA GLU A 191 -86.86 -1.09 6.55
C GLU A 191 -86.00 -2.01 7.39
N ARG A 192 -86.58 -3.06 7.98
CA ARG A 192 -85.82 -4.11 8.70
C ARG A 192 -84.80 -4.80 7.79
N GLU A 193 -85.15 -5.06 6.53
CA GLU A 193 -84.23 -5.68 5.58
C GLU A 193 -83.13 -4.72 5.10
N ILE A 194 -83.45 -3.43 4.93
CA ILE A 194 -82.47 -2.39 4.64
C ILE A 194 -81.48 -2.27 5.80
N GLU A 195 -81.95 -2.31 7.04
CA GLU A 195 -81.10 -2.28 8.22
C GLU A 195 -80.20 -3.52 8.29
N ARG A 196 -80.76 -4.72 8.08
CA ARG A 196 -79.98 -5.98 8.01
C ARG A 196 -78.89 -5.92 6.94
N LEU A 197 -79.24 -5.48 5.73
CA LEU A 197 -78.29 -5.36 4.61
C LEU A 197 -77.25 -4.28 4.88
N SER A 198 -77.62 -3.16 5.50
CA SER A 198 -76.70 -2.09 5.86
C SER A 198 -75.67 -2.58 6.88
N VAL A 199 -76.10 -3.28 7.94
CA VAL A 199 -75.20 -3.90 8.93
C VAL A 199 -74.28 -4.94 8.28
N ALA A 200 -74.80 -5.74 7.35
CA ALA A 200 -73.99 -6.73 6.62
C ALA A 200 -72.94 -6.07 5.69
N LEU A 201 -73.22 -4.87 5.17
CA LEU A 201 -72.32 -4.12 4.29
C LEU A 201 -71.28 -3.28 5.07
N ASP A 202 -71.62 -2.80 6.27
CA ASP A 202 -70.71 -2.03 7.15
C ASP A 202 -69.53 -2.86 7.68
N GLY A 203 -69.61 -4.19 7.61
CA GLY A 203 -68.52 -5.10 7.98
C GLY A 203 -67.36 -5.16 6.98
N GLY A 204 -67.48 -4.53 5.80
CA GLY A 204 -66.46 -4.58 4.75
C GLY A 204 -65.36 -3.53 4.92
N ARG A 205 -64.08 -3.93 4.80
CA ARG A 205 -62.99 -2.95 4.62
C ARG A 205 -63.16 -2.23 3.28
N SER A 206 -63.11 -0.90 3.30
CA SER A 206 -63.14 -0.10 2.08
C SER A 206 -61.99 -0.49 1.13
N PRO A 207 -62.24 -0.56 -0.19
CA PRO A 207 -61.20 -0.87 -1.18
C PRO A 207 -60.06 0.16 -1.18
N ASP A 208 -60.32 1.40 -0.80
CA ASP A 208 -59.28 2.43 -0.66
C ASP A 208 -58.32 2.12 0.49
N ILE A 209 -58.86 1.62 1.62
CA ILE A 209 -58.06 1.19 2.77
C ILE A 209 -57.21 -0.03 2.38
N LEU A 210 -57.77 -0.99 1.66
CA LEU A 210 -57.06 -2.18 1.20
C LEU A 210 -55.93 -1.84 0.19
N SER A 211 -56.20 -0.88 -0.70
CA SER A 211 -55.22 -0.36 -1.66
C SER A 211 -54.08 0.38 -0.95
N LEU A 212 -54.41 1.23 0.02
CA LEU A 212 -53.45 1.90 0.90
C LEU A 212 -52.58 0.92 1.67
N GLU A 213 -53.17 -0.13 2.25
CA GLU A 213 -52.46 -1.15 3.01
C GLU A 213 -51.48 -1.93 2.12
N THR A 214 -51.90 -2.27 0.90
CA THR A 214 -51.05 -2.97 -0.07
C THR A 214 -49.87 -2.10 -0.51
N ARG A 215 -50.12 -0.80 -0.76
CA ARG A 215 -49.08 0.17 -1.09
C ARG A 215 -48.12 0.40 0.09
N ASN A 216 -48.63 0.48 1.32
CA ASN A 216 -47.78 0.59 2.51
C ASN A 216 -46.88 -0.63 2.70
N LYS A 217 -47.41 -1.85 2.51
CA LYS A 217 -46.58 -3.07 2.54
C LYS A 217 -45.49 -3.07 1.47
N ALA A 218 -45.77 -2.54 0.28
CA ALA A 218 -44.76 -2.37 -0.76
C ALA A 218 -43.69 -1.33 -0.37
N ASN A 219 -44.11 -0.20 0.20
CA ASN A 219 -43.20 0.83 0.71
C ASN A 219 -42.32 0.31 1.86
N GLU A 220 -42.88 -0.46 2.79
CA GLU A 220 -42.11 -1.08 3.89
C GLU A 220 -41.04 -2.03 3.35
N LYS A 221 -41.37 -2.84 2.34
CA LYS A 221 -40.38 -3.71 1.67
C LYS A 221 -39.27 -2.89 1.00
N LEU A 222 -39.62 -1.79 0.33
CA LEU A 222 -38.66 -0.90 -0.30
C LEU A 222 -37.74 -0.24 0.75
N ILE A 223 -38.31 0.27 1.85
CA ILE A 223 -37.56 0.86 2.95
C ILE A 223 -36.61 -0.18 3.56
N ALA A 224 -37.06 -1.41 3.79
CA ALA A 224 -36.21 -2.49 4.29
C ALA A 224 -35.03 -2.78 3.35
N HIS A 225 -35.29 -2.84 2.03
CA HIS A 225 -34.23 -3.05 1.05
C HIS A 225 -33.23 -1.89 1.00
N LEU A 226 -33.72 -0.65 1.03
CA LEU A 226 -32.89 0.55 1.08
C LEU A 226 -32.03 0.58 2.34
N ASN A 227 -32.57 0.23 3.51
CA ASN A 227 -31.81 0.18 4.75
C ASN A 227 -30.68 -0.86 4.67
N ILE A 228 -30.96 -2.05 4.14
CA ILE A 228 -29.92 -3.07 3.92
C ILE A 228 -28.82 -2.53 2.98
N GLN A 229 -29.19 -1.84 1.91
CA GLN A 229 -28.23 -1.23 0.99
C GLN A 229 -27.39 -0.13 1.68
N VAL A 230 -28.01 0.70 2.50
CA VAL A 230 -27.33 1.72 3.30
C VAL A 230 -26.33 1.07 4.26
N ASP A 231 -26.71 -0.02 4.93
CA ASP A 231 -25.82 -0.75 5.85
C ASP A 231 -24.61 -1.33 5.10
N PHE A 232 -24.82 -1.92 3.90
CA PHE A 232 -23.72 -2.40 3.06
C PHE A 232 -22.78 -1.27 2.63
N LEU A 233 -23.32 -0.13 2.22
CA LEU A 233 -22.53 1.03 1.83
C LEU A 233 -21.77 1.63 3.02
N GLN A 234 -22.39 1.72 4.19
CA GLN A 234 -21.73 2.18 5.41
C GLN A 234 -20.60 1.25 5.83
N GLN A 235 -20.81 -0.06 5.77
CA GLN A 235 -19.78 -1.04 6.08
C GLN A 235 -18.60 -0.94 5.09
N ALA A 236 -18.89 -0.86 3.78
CA ALA A 236 -17.85 -0.68 2.77
C ALA A 236 -17.06 0.63 2.96
N ASN A 237 -17.73 1.73 3.28
CA ASN A 237 -17.08 3.00 3.60
C ASN A 237 -16.17 2.87 4.82
N LYS A 238 -16.64 2.21 5.89
CA LYS A 238 -15.84 1.98 7.10
C LYS A 238 -14.60 1.12 6.82
N ASP A 239 -14.73 0.11 5.98
CA ASP A 239 -13.61 -0.75 5.59
C ASP A 239 -12.58 0.01 4.74
N LEU A 240 -13.04 0.87 3.82
CA LEU A 240 -12.19 1.77 3.04
C LEU A 240 -11.49 2.81 3.91
N GLU A 241 -12.19 3.43 4.87
CA GLU A 241 -11.60 4.37 5.84
C GLU A 241 -10.50 3.69 6.65
N LYS A 242 -10.73 2.45 7.10
CA LYS A 242 -9.71 1.66 7.79
C LYS A 242 -8.49 1.38 6.90
N HIS A 243 -8.70 1.01 5.64
CA HIS A 243 -7.60 0.79 4.69
C HIS A 243 -6.80 2.07 4.44
N ILE A 244 -7.47 3.21 4.31
CA ILE A 244 -6.81 4.51 4.16
C ILE A 244 -5.96 4.82 5.39
N GLN A 245 -6.49 4.57 6.60
CA GLN A 245 -5.76 4.80 7.84
C GLN A 245 -4.51 3.91 7.94
N GLU A 246 -4.63 2.61 7.64
CA GLU A 246 -3.48 1.69 7.60
C GLU A 246 -2.43 2.10 6.55
N LEU A 247 -2.88 2.58 5.38
CA LEU A 247 -1.98 3.14 4.35
C LEU A 247 -1.29 4.42 4.81
N MET A 248 -1.96 5.27 5.59
CA MET A 248 -1.34 6.47 6.14
C MET A 248 -0.28 6.13 7.19
N GLU A 249 -0.57 5.18 8.08
CA GLU A 249 0.37 4.71 9.11
C GLU A 249 1.61 4.08 8.48
N THR A 250 1.42 3.21 7.47
CA THR A 250 2.55 2.60 6.74
C THR A 250 3.33 3.63 5.92
N LYS A 251 2.67 4.65 5.35
CA LYS A 251 3.36 5.77 4.71
C LYS A 251 4.21 6.53 5.73
N GLU A 252 3.68 6.81 6.92
CA GLU A 252 4.41 7.52 7.97
C GLU A 252 5.65 6.73 8.40
N THR A 253 5.52 5.44 8.68
CA THR A 253 6.67 4.59 9.06
C THR A 253 7.73 4.58 7.96
N VAL A 254 7.34 4.35 6.70
CA VAL A 254 8.28 4.39 5.56
C VAL A 254 8.95 5.75 5.42
N THR A 255 8.22 6.86 5.59
CA THR A 255 8.83 8.20 5.52
C THR A 255 9.86 8.42 6.64
N THR A 256 9.60 7.95 7.86
CA THR A 256 10.58 8.04 8.94
C THR A 256 11.83 7.18 8.66
N GLU A 257 11.65 5.99 8.10
CA GLU A 257 12.77 5.12 7.69
C GLU A 257 13.61 5.77 6.58
N VAL A 258 12.97 6.37 5.58
CA VAL A 258 13.65 7.11 4.49
C VAL A 258 14.48 8.27 5.06
N VAL A 259 13.92 9.06 5.98
CA VAL A 259 14.65 10.15 6.64
C VAL A 259 15.84 9.61 7.43
N ASN A 260 15.66 8.52 8.19
CA ASN A 260 16.73 7.89 8.95
C ASN A 260 17.86 7.37 8.05
N LEU A 261 17.51 6.70 6.95
CA LEU A 261 18.49 6.23 5.96
C LEU A 261 19.20 7.38 5.25
N SER A 262 18.50 8.46 4.92
CA SER A 262 19.10 9.67 4.34
C SER A 262 20.12 10.29 5.29
N ASN A 263 19.77 10.45 6.57
CA ASN A 263 20.68 10.98 7.59
C ASN A 263 21.91 10.09 7.77
N LYS A 264 21.74 8.77 7.69
CA LYS A 264 22.86 7.82 7.77
C LYS A 264 23.77 7.92 6.54
N ASN A 265 23.19 8.05 5.35
CA ASN A 265 23.96 8.25 4.12
C ASN A 265 24.73 9.57 4.15
N GLU A 266 24.12 10.64 4.64
CA GLU A 266 24.80 11.94 4.80
C GLU A 266 26.02 11.83 5.72
N LYS A 267 25.88 11.15 6.87
CA LYS A 267 27.02 10.88 7.78
C LYS A 267 28.11 10.06 7.12
N LEU A 268 27.76 9.00 6.40
CA LEU A 268 28.73 8.19 5.67
C LEU A 268 29.45 9.00 4.58
N CYS A 269 28.75 9.90 3.89
CA CYS A 269 29.38 10.82 2.94
C CYS A 269 30.37 11.77 3.63
N GLN A 270 30.02 12.31 4.80
CA GLN A 270 30.94 13.12 5.60
C GLN A 270 32.18 12.33 6.02
N GLU A 271 32.01 11.12 6.57
CA GLU A 271 33.12 10.23 6.92
C GLU A 271 34.02 9.91 5.71
N LEU A 272 33.43 9.69 4.53
CA LEU A 272 34.18 9.44 3.30
C LEU A 272 35.02 10.67 2.91
N THR A 273 34.45 11.87 3.01
CA THR A 273 35.19 13.11 2.72
C THR A 273 36.34 13.37 3.70
N GLU A 274 36.17 13.00 4.97
CA GLU A 274 37.24 13.09 5.97
C GLU A 274 38.39 12.11 5.64
N ILE A 275 38.06 10.88 5.25
CA ILE A 275 39.05 9.88 4.80
C ILE A 275 39.80 10.39 3.57
N ASP A 276 39.10 10.96 2.59
CA ASP A 276 39.74 11.52 1.39
C ASP A 276 40.70 12.67 1.74
N GLN A 277 40.32 13.55 2.66
CA GLN A 277 41.20 14.61 3.15
C GLN A 277 42.46 14.05 3.83
N LEU A 278 42.29 13.05 4.70
CA LEU A 278 43.41 12.38 5.37
C LEU A 278 44.33 11.67 4.37
N ALA A 279 43.77 11.01 3.36
CA ALA A 279 44.53 10.36 2.30
C ALA A 279 45.37 11.37 1.51
N GLN A 280 44.78 12.51 1.13
CA GLN A 280 45.52 13.59 0.45
C GLN A 280 46.63 14.19 1.32
N GLN A 281 46.39 14.37 2.63
CA GLN A 281 47.44 14.84 3.54
C GLN A 281 48.59 13.83 3.63
N LEU A 282 48.27 12.54 3.76
CA LEU A 282 49.29 11.49 3.81
C LEU A 282 50.10 11.41 2.51
N GLU A 283 49.46 11.59 1.36
CA GLU A 283 50.11 11.58 0.05
C GLU A 283 51.07 12.77 -0.10
N ARG A 284 50.65 13.99 0.29
CA ARG A 284 51.54 15.17 0.33
C ARG A 284 52.74 14.96 1.24
N HIS A 285 52.52 14.47 2.46
CA HIS A 285 53.62 14.19 3.40
C HIS A 285 54.59 13.13 2.86
N LYS A 286 54.08 12.09 2.20
CA LYS A 286 54.91 11.07 1.56
C LYS A 286 55.79 11.68 0.46
N GLU A 287 55.23 12.57 -0.35
CA GLU A 287 55.96 13.23 -1.44
C GLU A 287 57.03 14.18 -0.91
N GLU A 288 56.74 14.96 0.14
CA GLU A 288 57.74 15.78 0.84
C GLU A 288 58.90 14.96 1.43
N VAL A 289 58.59 13.81 2.05
CA VAL A 289 59.60 12.90 2.60
C VAL A 289 60.44 12.26 1.48
N LEU A 290 59.83 11.89 0.35
CA LEU A 290 60.57 11.37 -0.79
C LEU A 290 61.48 12.44 -1.39
N GLU A 291 60.99 13.67 -1.58
CA GLU A 291 61.79 14.77 -2.13
C GLU A 291 62.98 15.11 -1.23
N THR A 292 62.80 15.10 0.10
CA THR A 292 63.90 15.32 1.05
C THR A 292 64.92 14.19 1.01
N ALA A 293 64.48 12.92 0.99
CA ALA A 293 65.37 11.78 0.87
C ALA A 293 66.14 11.77 -0.46
N ASP A 294 65.50 12.14 -1.57
CA ASP A 294 66.16 12.23 -2.88
C ASP A 294 67.23 13.35 -2.89
N LYS A 295 66.95 14.50 -2.25
CA LYS A 295 67.95 15.58 -2.09
C LYS A 295 69.17 15.11 -1.29
N GLU A 296 68.94 14.47 -0.14
CA GLU A 296 70.02 13.93 0.70
C GLU A 296 70.84 12.87 -0.03
N LEU A 297 70.19 11.99 -0.80
CA LEU A 297 70.86 10.99 -1.63
C LEU A 297 71.71 11.63 -2.73
N GLU A 298 71.21 12.68 -3.38
CA GLU A 298 71.99 13.40 -4.40
C GLU A 298 73.19 14.15 -3.80
N GLU A 299 73.05 14.72 -2.61
CA GLU A 299 74.17 15.31 -1.86
C GLU A 299 75.22 14.26 -1.48
N ALA A 300 74.81 13.13 -0.89
CA ALA A 300 75.71 12.03 -0.57
C ALA A 300 76.42 11.46 -1.82
N LYS A 301 75.70 11.34 -2.94
CA LYS A 301 76.31 10.92 -4.23
C LYS A 301 77.37 11.92 -4.71
N LYS A 302 77.14 13.23 -4.55
CA LYS A 302 78.13 14.27 -4.89
C LYS A 302 79.37 14.17 -4.00
N GLU A 303 79.18 14.01 -2.70
CA GLU A 303 80.29 13.83 -1.75
C GLU A 303 81.11 12.57 -2.06
N ILE A 304 80.45 11.44 -2.34
CA ILE A 304 81.12 10.21 -2.77
C ILE A 304 81.95 10.45 -4.03
N LYS A 305 81.38 11.11 -5.05
CA LYS A 305 82.12 11.44 -6.29
C LYS A 305 83.34 12.31 -6.00
N GLN A 306 83.21 13.31 -5.14
CA GLN A 306 84.33 14.16 -4.73
C GLN A 306 85.41 13.32 -4.03
N LYS A 307 85.04 12.49 -3.04
CA LYS A 307 85.98 11.63 -2.32
C LYS A 307 86.67 10.61 -3.22
N LEU A 308 85.97 10.04 -4.20
CA LEU A 308 86.56 9.17 -5.23
C LEU A 308 87.61 9.92 -6.07
N SER A 309 87.35 11.19 -6.43
CA SER A 309 88.33 12.00 -7.16
C SER A 309 89.56 12.37 -6.32
N GLU A 310 89.36 12.71 -5.05
CA GLU A 310 90.44 12.95 -4.09
C GLU A 310 91.30 11.70 -3.89
N MET A 311 90.67 10.54 -3.71
CA MET A 311 91.36 9.26 -3.59
C MET A 311 92.18 8.93 -4.83
N ARG A 312 91.62 9.13 -6.04
CA ARG A 312 92.35 8.92 -7.29
C ARG A 312 93.59 9.83 -7.39
N ASN A 313 93.48 11.10 -7.00
CA ASN A 313 94.61 12.02 -6.98
C ASN A 313 95.68 11.55 -5.97
N LEU A 314 95.25 11.11 -4.77
CA LEU A 314 96.16 10.56 -3.77
C LEU A 314 96.85 9.29 -4.26
N GLU A 315 96.12 8.37 -4.89
CA GLU A 315 96.68 7.17 -5.53
C GLU A 315 97.74 7.52 -6.58
N GLU A 316 97.49 8.53 -7.42
CA GLU A 316 98.47 9.00 -8.40
C GLU A 316 99.73 9.58 -7.74
N THR A 317 99.57 10.40 -6.69
CA THR A 317 100.71 10.95 -5.94
C THR A 317 101.50 9.86 -5.22
N MET A 318 100.82 8.88 -4.62
CA MET A 318 101.44 7.73 -3.98
C MET A 318 102.20 6.88 -5.00
N GLY A 319 101.63 6.69 -6.20
CA GLY A 319 102.30 6.02 -7.31
C GLY A 319 103.59 6.73 -7.76
N LYS A 320 103.56 8.07 -7.85
CA LYS A 320 104.75 8.89 -8.15
C LYS A 320 105.82 8.77 -7.07
N LEU A 321 105.43 8.92 -5.80
CA LEU A 321 106.35 8.76 -4.66
C LEU A 321 106.94 7.35 -4.59
N GLN A 322 106.15 6.31 -4.89
CA GLN A 322 106.64 4.94 -4.96
C GLN A 322 107.69 4.76 -6.07
N LEU A 323 107.48 5.39 -7.23
CA LEU A 323 108.46 5.38 -8.32
C LEU A 323 109.75 6.11 -7.93
N GLU A 324 109.65 7.30 -7.34
CA GLU A 324 110.80 8.06 -6.83
C GLU A 324 111.56 7.29 -5.76
N LEU A 325 110.86 6.65 -4.83
CA LEU A 325 111.45 5.79 -3.79
C LEU A 325 112.22 4.62 -4.43
N ASN A 326 111.64 3.97 -5.44
CA ASN A 326 112.31 2.88 -6.16
C ASN A 326 113.56 3.37 -6.92
N LEU A 327 113.53 4.57 -7.52
CA LEU A 327 114.70 5.16 -8.17
C LEU A 327 115.80 5.50 -7.16
N CYS A 328 115.45 6.11 -6.04
CA CYS A 328 116.37 6.39 -4.94
C CYS A 328 116.99 5.10 -4.38
N HIS A 329 116.19 4.03 -4.26
CA HIS A 329 116.69 2.72 -3.82
C HIS A 329 117.73 2.15 -4.81
N LYS A 330 117.44 2.18 -6.11
CA LYS A 330 118.40 1.76 -7.16
C LYS A 330 119.68 2.59 -7.15
N GLU A 331 119.55 3.90 -6.95
CA GLU A 331 120.72 4.79 -6.85
C GLU A 331 121.53 4.50 -5.59
N LYS A 332 120.87 4.24 -4.45
CA LYS A 332 121.51 3.80 -3.20
C LYS A 332 122.26 2.48 -3.38
N GLU A 333 121.66 1.49 -4.05
CA GLU A 333 122.33 0.22 -4.40
C GLU A 333 123.56 0.47 -5.26
N ARG A 334 123.43 1.27 -6.33
CA ARG A 334 124.56 1.64 -7.20
C ARG A 334 125.69 2.32 -6.42
N LEU A 335 125.38 3.28 -5.56
CA LEU A 335 126.37 3.95 -4.72
C LEU A 335 126.99 2.99 -3.69
N SER A 336 126.22 2.03 -3.17
CA SER A 336 126.73 0.99 -2.28
C SER A 336 127.72 0.07 -3.01
N ASP A 337 127.44 -0.29 -4.27
CA ASP A 337 128.35 -1.07 -5.11
C ASP A 337 129.62 -0.28 -5.45
N GLU A 338 129.49 1.01 -5.80
CA GLU A 338 130.64 1.90 -6.01
C GLU A 338 131.50 2.03 -4.75
N LEU A 339 130.88 2.13 -3.56
CA LEU A 339 131.59 2.17 -2.28
C LEU A 339 132.33 0.87 -1.99
N LEU A 340 131.75 -0.29 -2.33
CA LEU A 340 132.39 -1.59 -2.19
C LEU A 340 133.64 -1.67 -3.08
N ILE A 341 133.52 -1.28 -4.35
CA ILE A 341 134.66 -1.20 -5.28
C ILE A 341 135.74 -0.25 -4.74
N LYS A 342 135.35 0.91 -4.20
CA LYS A 342 136.29 1.85 -3.59
C LYS A 342 137.03 1.23 -2.41
N SER A 343 136.33 0.50 -1.53
CA SER A 343 136.95 -0.23 -0.40
C SER A 343 137.94 -1.30 -0.88
N ASP A 344 137.59 -2.03 -1.94
CA ASP A 344 138.49 -3.02 -2.56
C ASP A 344 139.73 -2.34 -3.14
N LEU A 345 139.57 -1.21 -3.83
CA LEU A 345 140.68 -0.41 -4.35
C LEU A 345 141.55 0.16 -3.23
N GLU A 346 140.96 0.69 -2.15
CA GLU A 346 141.69 1.14 -0.95
C GLU A 346 142.51 -0.01 -0.36
N THR A 347 141.96 -1.23 -0.32
CA THR A 347 142.66 -2.44 0.12
C THR A 347 143.85 -2.76 -0.80
N VAL A 348 143.67 -2.69 -2.12
CA VAL A 348 144.74 -2.91 -3.11
C VAL A 348 145.82 -1.82 -3.02
N VAL A 349 145.44 -0.55 -2.84
CA VAL A 349 146.40 0.55 -2.64
C VAL A 349 147.21 0.31 -1.38
N HIS A 350 146.57 -0.13 -0.28
CA HIS A 350 147.28 -0.50 0.94
C HIS A 350 148.28 -1.65 0.70
N GLN A 351 147.90 -2.66 -0.08
CA GLN A 351 148.82 -3.75 -0.48
C GLN A 351 149.98 -3.22 -1.34
N LEU A 352 149.72 -2.33 -2.29
CA LEU A 352 150.75 -1.70 -3.13
C LEU A 352 151.67 -0.77 -2.32
N GLU A 353 151.15 -0.07 -1.31
CA GLU A 353 151.97 0.74 -0.40
C GLU A 353 152.86 -0.14 0.47
N GLN A 354 152.35 -1.28 0.96
CA GLN A 354 153.17 -2.27 1.67
C GLN A 354 154.25 -2.86 0.76
N GLU A 355 153.92 -3.22 -0.49
CA GLU A 355 154.87 -3.68 -1.51
C GLU A 355 155.91 -2.60 -1.84
N LYS A 356 155.49 -1.35 -2.03
CA LYS A 356 156.37 -0.19 -2.25
C LYS A 356 157.31 0.03 -1.06
N GLN A 357 156.81 -0.06 0.17
CA GLN A 357 157.67 0.00 1.36
C GLN A 357 158.66 -1.16 1.40
N ARG A 358 158.25 -2.38 1.01
CA ARG A 358 159.14 -3.53 0.86
C ARG A 358 160.22 -3.29 -0.21
N LEU A 359 159.84 -2.79 -1.37
CA LEU A 359 160.75 -2.48 -2.48
C LEU A 359 161.68 -1.32 -2.15
N ASN A 360 161.19 -0.25 -1.49
CA ASN A 360 162.04 0.83 -0.99
C ASN A 360 163.07 0.30 0.01
N LYS A 361 162.69 -0.56 0.96
CA LYS A 361 163.64 -1.24 1.85
C LYS A 361 164.66 -2.08 1.06
N LYS A 362 164.24 -2.68 -0.06
CA LYS A 362 165.12 -3.44 -0.95
C LYS A 362 166.07 -2.53 -1.74
N ILE A 363 165.60 -1.38 -2.24
CA ILE A 363 166.44 -0.36 -2.90
C ILE A 363 167.42 0.25 -1.91
N GLU A 364 167.01 0.53 -0.67
CA GLU A 364 167.92 0.93 0.41
C GLU A 364 168.98 -0.14 0.66
N SER A 365 168.62 -1.43 0.64
CA SER A 365 169.60 -2.52 0.76
C SER A 365 170.56 -2.64 -0.44
N PHE A 366 170.14 -2.22 -1.64
CA PHE A 366 170.99 -2.15 -2.83
C PHE A 366 171.84 -0.87 -2.89
N ALA A 367 171.34 0.26 -2.36
CA ALA A 367 172.11 1.50 -2.21
C ALA A 367 173.25 1.35 -1.18
N VAL A 368 173.09 0.46 -0.19
CA VAL A 368 174.15 0.09 0.76
C VAL A 368 175.20 -0.83 0.12
N THR A 369 174.89 -1.52 -0.99
CA THR A 369 175.83 -2.39 -1.71
C THR A 369 176.45 -1.76 -2.98
N GLY A 370 176.19 -0.47 -3.23
CA GLY A 370 176.80 0.33 -4.31
C GLY A 370 178.00 1.21 -3.90
N LYS A 371 178.54 1.03 -2.68
CA LYS A 371 179.85 1.56 -2.28
C LYS A 371 180.81 0.39 -2.05
N ILE A 372 181.44 -0.06 -3.12
CA ILE A 372 182.88 -0.39 -3.31
C ILE A 372 183.02 -1.01 -4.69
#